data_AF-A0AAD9NR08-F1
#
_entry.id   AF-A0AAD9NR08-F1
#
_cell.length_a   1.000
_cell.length_b   1.000
_cell.length_c   1.000
_cell.angle_alpha   90.00
_cell.angle_beta   90.00
_cell.angle_gamma   90.00
#
_symmetry.space_group_name_H-M   'P 1'
#
loop_
_entity.id
_entity.type
_entity.pdbx_description
1 polymer ?
#
loop_
_entity_poly.entity_id
_entity_poly.type
_entity_poly.pdbx_seq_one_letter_code
_entity_poly.pdbx_strand_id
1 'polypeptide(L)' 'MHRRQVTKRHAFMVRNLRSIVRINWMDKVTNKEVFERSGLPSMENLLIRKNLRWTGHLTRMSPDGLQKQIL' A
#
# COMPACT_ATOMS: atom_id res chain seq x y z
N MET A 1 -3.42 7.58 -12.00
CA MET A 1 -2.53 6.96 -10.99
C MET A 1 -1.52 6.02 -11.67
N HIS A 2 -0.22 6.19 -11.42
CA HIS A 2 0.85 5.44 -12.11
C HIS A 2 0.97 3.97 -11.64
N ARG A 3 0.14 3.07 -12.17
CA ARG A 3 0.09 1.62 -11.83
C ARG A 3 1.47 0.94 -11.86
N ARG A 4 2.30 1.27 -12.85
CA ARG A 4 3.68 0.74 -12.99
C ARG A 4 4.56 1.03 -11.77
N GLN A 5 4.48 2.24 -11.22
CA GLN A 5 5.28 2.64 -10.06
C GLN A 5 4.84 1.89 -8.79
N VAL A 6 3.53 1.69 -8.63
CA VAL A 6 2.96 0.89 -7.54
C VAL A 6 3.43 -0.56 -7.62
N THR A 7 3.38 -1.17 -8.80
CA THR A 7 3.86 -2.55 -9.01
C THR A 7 5.34 -2.68 -8.69
N LYS A 8 6.18 -1.74 -9.16
CA LYS A 8 7.63 -1.73 -8.87
C LYS A 8 7.92 -1.62 -7.37
N ARG A 9 7.19 -0.74 -6.67
CA ARG A 9 7.33 -0.56 -5.22
C ARG A 9 6.85 -1.80 -4.45
N HIS A 10 5.75 -2.42 -4.88
CA HIS A 10 5.25 -3.65 -4.28
C HIS A 10 6.25 -4.81 -4.42
N ALA A 11 6.80 -5.01 -5.63
CA ALA A 11 7.82 -6.04 -5.86
C ALA A 11 9.08 -5.82 -5.01
N PHE A 12 9.54 -4.57 -4.90
CA PHE A 12 10.65 -4.22 -4.01
C PHE A 12 10.32 -4.55 -2.55
N MET A 13 9.13 -4.18 -2.05
CA MET A 13 8.71 -4.46 -0.68
C MET A 13 8.70 -5.97 -0.40
N VAL A 14 8.08 -6.77 -1.27
CA VAL A 14 8.03 -8.24 -1.11
C VAL A 14 9.43 -8.86 -1.10
N ARG A 15 10.35 -8.40 -1.96
CA ARG A 15 11.74 -8.89 -1.98
C ARG A 15 12.47 -8.61 -0.65
N ASN A 16 12.32 -7.41 -0.11
CA ASN A 16 12.93 -7.05 1.18
C ASN A 16 12.31 -7.85 2.33
N LEU A 17 11.00 -8.03 2.35
CA LEU A 17 10.34 -8.82 3.39
C LEU A 17 10.76 -10.29 3.36
N ARG A 18 10.87 -10.90 2.17
CA ARG A 18 11.42 -12.26 2.04
C ARG A 18 12.84 -12.34 2.60
N SER A 19 13.68 -11.34 2.34
CA SER A 19 15.04 -11.27 2.89
C SER A 19 15.05 -11.16 4.43
N ILE A 20 14.23 -10.28 5.01
CA ILE A 20 14.17 -10.06 6.46
C ILE A 20 13.66 -11.31 7.18
N VAL A 21 12.64 -11.97 6.64
CA VAL A 21 12.01 -13.17 7.21
C VAL A 21 12.74 -14.46 6.78
N ARG A 22 13.88 -14.35 6.09
CA ARG A 22 14.73 -15.46 5.64
C ARG A 22 14.01 -16.51 4.78
N ILE A 23 13.07 -16.07 3.94
CA ILE A 23 12.33 -16.92 3.00
C ILE A 23 13.08 -17.00 1.67
N ASN A 24 13.37 -18.20 1.22
CA ASN A 24 13.96 -18.52 -0.06
C ASN A 24 12.92 -19.10 -1.05
N TRP A 25 13.37 -19.45 -2.26
CA TRP A 25 12.48 -19.94 -3.33
C TRP A 25 12.04 -21.41 -3.15
N MET A 26 12.78 -22.20 -2.37
CA MET A 26 12.45 -23.60 -2.05
C MET A 26 11.34 -23.69 -1.00
N ASP A 27 11.17 -22.67 -0.17
CA ASP A 27 10.12 -22.67 0.87
C ASP A 27 8.70 -22.58 0.30
N LYS A 28 8.55 -22.27 -0.99
CA LYS A 28 7.25 -22.14 -1.72
C LYS A 28 6.21 -21.23 -1.04
N VAL A 29 6.66 -20.31 -0.19
CA VAL A 29 5.78 -19.38 0.55
C VAL A 29 5.16 -18.36 -0.40
N THR A 30 3.85 -18.15 -0.27
CA THR A 30 3.10 -17.16 -1.06
C THR A 30 3.36 -15.72 -0.59
N ASN A 31 3.10 -14.73 -1.44
CA ASN A 31 3.26 -13.32 -1.01
C ASN A 31 2.30 -12.93 0.12
N LYS A 32 1.09 -13.50 0.16
CA LYS A 32 0.13 -13.30 1.26
C LYS A 32 0.74 -13.73 2.58
N GLU A 33 1.35 -14.91 2.60
CA GLU A 33 1.96 -15.48 3.80
C GLU A 33 3.24 -14.74 4.21
N VAL A 34 4.00 -14.17 3.27
CA VAL A 34 5.11 -13.24 3.60
C VAL A 34 4.61 -12.02 4.38
N PHE A 35 3.46 -11.46 3.98
CA PHE A 35 2.86 -10.32 4.69
C PHE A 35 2.31 -10.72 6.07
N GLU A 36 1.69 -11.89 6.16
CA GLU A 36 1.18 -12.44 7.42
C GLU A 36 2.30 -12.68 8.43
N ARG A 37 3.38 -13.35 8.01
CA ARG A 37 4.56 -13.61 8.86
C ARG A 37 5.29 -12.32 9.29
N SER A 38 5.26 -11.27 8.47
CA SER A 38 5.87 -9.99 8.81
C SER A 38 4.95 -9.07 9.63
N GLY A 39 3.66 -9.42 9.77
CA GLY A 39 2.66 -8.55 10.41
C GLY A 39 2.41 -7.24 9.66
N LEU A 40 2.83 -7.15 8.39
CA LEU A 40 2.78 -5.93 7.60
C LEU A 40 1.67 -5.96 6.54
N PRO A 41 1.05 -4.80 6.26
CA PRO A 41 0.06 -4.66 5.21
C PRO A 41 0.69 -4.78 3.80
N SER A 42 -0.08 -5.29 2.84
CA SER A 42 0.29 -5.19 1.42
C SER A 42 0.28 -3.74 0.92
N MET A 43 0.92 -3.50 -0.23
CA MET A 43 0.88 -2.18 -0.89
C MET A 43 -0.56 -1.77 -1.24
N GLU A 44 -1.39 -2.74 -1.61
CA GLU A 44 -2.82 -2.52 -1.89
C GLU A 44 -3.57 -2.04 -0.65
N ASN A 45 -3.40 -2.73 0.49
CA ASN A 45 -4.02 -2.33 1.75
C ASN A 45 -3.57 -0.93 2.19
N LEU A 46 -2.30 -0.58 1.95
CA LEU A 46 -1.80 0.76 2.22
C LEU A 46 -2.46 1.83 1.34
N LEU A 47 -2.64 1.55 0.05
CA LEU A 47 -3.31 2.46 -0.88
C LEU A 47 -4.78 2.65 -0.52
N ILE A 48 -5.48 1.57 -0.21
CA ILE A 48 -6.88 1.62 0.24
C ILE A 48 -6.99 2.49 1.49
N ARG A 49 -6.16 2.26 2.51
CA ARG A 49 -6.17 3.08 3.74
C ARG A 49 -5.88 4.55 3.46
N LYS A 50 -4.93 4.85 2.57
CA LYS A 50 -4.65 6.24 2.18
C LYS A 50 -5.84 6.88 1.47
N ASN A 51 -6.47 6.16 0.55
CA ASN A 51 -7.64 6.65 -0.18
C ASN A 51 -8.84 6.86 0.75
N LEU A 52 -9.09 5.95 1.70
CA LEU A 52 -10.14 6.12 2.71
C LEU A 52 -9.87 7.32 3.62
N ARG A 53 -8.62 7.54 4.02
CA ARG A 53 -8.26 8.74 4.80
C ARG A 53 -8.45 10.02 4.00
N TRP A 54 -8.09 10.02 2.73
CA TRP A 54 -8.27 11.16 1.82
C TRP A 54 -9.75 11.45 1.58
N THR A 55 -10.55 10.45 1.23
CA THR A 55 -11.99 10.59 1.03
C THR A 55 -12.69 11.06 2.30
N GLY A 56 -12.38 10.46 3.46
CA GLY A 56 -12.91 10.94 4.74
C GLY A 56 -12.46 12.36 5.08
N HIS A 57 -11.26 12.78 4.66
CA HIS A 57 -10.82 14.17 4.80
C HIS A 57 -11.65 15.10 3.91
N LEU A 58 -11.89 14.74 2.65
CA LEU A 58 -12.75 15.50 1.74
C LEU A 58 -14.17 15.64 2.30
N THR A 59 -14.75 14.58 2.88
CA THR A 59 -16.09 14.65 3.49
C THR A 59 -16.17 15.62 4.69
N ARG A 60 -15.07 15.83 5.42
CA ARG A 60 -15.00 16.77 6.54
C ARG A 60 -14.63 18.18 6.13
N MET A 61 -14.12 18.37 4.91
CA MET A 61 -13.79 19.68 4.38
C MET A 61 -15.09 20.39 3.98
N SER A 62 -15.32 21.59 4.49
CA SER A 62 -16.46 22.41 4.04
C SER A 62 -16.39 22.61 2.52
N PRO A 63 -17.52 22.65 1.78
CA PRO A 63 -17.53 22.93 0.34
C PRO A 63 -16.71 24.17 -0.05
N ASP A 64 -16.67 25.16 0.84
CA ASP A 64 -15.95 26.44 0.66
C ASP A 64 -14.42 26.29 0.66
N GLY A 65 -13.89 25.22 1.25
CA GLY A 65 -12.46 24.89 1.27
C GLY A 65 -12.01 24.05 0.07
N LEU A 66 -12.91 23.25 -0.48
CA LEU A 66 -12.67 22.35 -1.61
C LEU A 66 -12.55 23.12 -2.93
N GLN A 67 -13.35 24.16 -3.13
CA GLN A 67 -13.31 25.02 -4.32
C GLN A 67 -12.04 25.86 -4.43
N LYS A 68 -11.42 26.24 -3.30
CA LYS A 68 -10.21 27.08 -3.28
C LYS A 68 -8.91 26.34 -3.58
N GLN A 69 -8.93 25.01 -3.62
CA GLN A 69 -7.72 24.18 -3.76
C GLN A 69 -7.60 23.47 -5.11
N ILE A 70 -8.67 23.48 -5.91
CA ILE A 70 -8.74 22.83 -7.23
C ILE A 70 -8.79 23.88 -8.37
N LEU A 71 -8.91 25.17 -8.05
CA LEU A 71 -8.74 26.28 -8.99
C LEU A 71 -7.30 26.78 -9.04
#